data_AF-A0A0F9I3U8-F1
#
_entry.id   AF-A0A0F9I3U8-F1
#
_cell.length_a   1.000
_cell.length_b   1.000
_cell.length_c   1.000
_cell.angle_alpha   90.00
_cell.angle_beta   90.00
_cell.angle_gamma   90.00
#
_symmetry.space_group_name_H-M   'P 1'
#
loop_
_entity.id
_entity.type
_entity.pdbx_description
1 polymer ?
#
loop_
_entity_poly.entity_id
_entity_poly.type
_entity_poly.pdbx_seq_one_letter_code
_entity_poly.pdbx_strand_id
1 'polypeptide(L)' 'MGRLGEAVGERSNLATPEQWLVDWFKGGTETPSGINVTEDTALHYGPFFAGVRIISEDLGSLPFPLYESLDPRGKRRATD' A
#
# COMPACT_ATOMS: atom_id res chain seq x y z
N MET A 1 -4.27 -2.01 -41.05
CA MET A 1 -3.27 -2.72 -40.24
C MET A 1 -3.14 -1.97 -38.93
N GLY A 2 -3.78 -2.47 -37.86
CA GLY A 2 -3.77 -1.80 -36.57
C GLY A 2 -5.08 -1.99 -35.82
N ARG A 3 -5.05 -2.84 -34.79
CA ARG A 3 -5.78 -2.63 -33.54
C ARG A 3 -4.88 -3.18 -32.44
N LEU A 4 -4.31 -2.26 -31.66
CA LEU A 4 -3.72 -2.53 -30.37
C LEU A 4 -4.84 -3.11 -29.51
N GLY A 5 -4.73 -4.38 -29.15
CA GLY A 5 -5.60 -5.00 -28.16
C GLY A 5 -5.19 -4.47 -26.80
N GLU A 6 -5.85 -3.41 -26.33
CA GLU A 6 -5.86 -3.04 -24.93
C GLU A 6 -6.36 -4.23 -24.12
N ALA A 7 -5.50 -4.80 -23.28
CA ALA A 7 -5.94 -5.62 -22.17
C ALA A 7 -6.73 -4.71 -21.22
N VAL A 8 -8.04 -4.66 -21.42
CA VAL A 8 -8.98 -4.07 -20.46
C VAL A 8 -8.79 -4.83 -19.16
N GLY A 9 -8.20 -4.18 -18.15
CA GLY A 9 -8.01 -4.76 -16.83
C GLY A 9 -9.33 -5.29 -16.30
N GLU A 10 -9.32 -6.56 -15.88
CA GLU A 10 -10.47 -7.25 -15.32
C GLU A 10 -10.92 -6.46 -14.08
N ARG A 11 -12.13 -5.88 -14.15
CA ARG A 11 -12.69 -5.09 -13.05
C ARG A 11 -13.40 -6.06 -12.12
N SER A 12 -12.99 -6.11 -10.86
CA SER A 12 -13.72 -6.84 -9.82
C SER A 12 -15.20 -6.47 -9.78
N ASN A 13 -16.01 -7.49 -9.53
CA ASN A 13 -17.46 -7.39 -9.44
C ASN A 13 -17.94 -8.23 -8.25
N LEU A 14 -19.18 -8.05 -7.79
CA LEU A 14 -19.69 -8.73 -6.59
C LEU A 14 -19.70 -10.27 -6.70
N ALA A 15 -19.78 -10.81 -7.92
CA ALA A 15 -19.73 -12.26 -8.18
C ALA A 15 -18.29 -12.79 -8.28
N THR A 16 -17.32 -11.92 -8.56
CA THR A 16 -15.90 -12.24 -8.77
C THR A 16 -15.06 -11.14 -8.09
N PRO A 17 -14.94 -11.20 -6.74
CA PRO A 17 -14.15 -10.22 -5.98
C PRO A 17 -12.67 -10.33 -6.36
N GLU A 18 -11.93 -9.21 -6.26
CA GLU A 18 -10.47 -9.25 -6.42
C GLU A 18 -9.83 -10.19 -5.39
N GLN A 19 -8.70 -10.76 -5.78
CA GLN A 19 -7.89 -11.63 -4.91
C GLN A 19 -7.53 -10.94 -3.59
N TRP A 20 -7.21 -9.64 -3.58
CA TRP A 20 -6.85 -8.91 -2.34
C TRP A 20 -7.99 -8.94 -1.32
N LEU A 21 -9.25 -8.85 -1.77
CA LEU A 21 -10.41 -8.85 -0.88
C LEU A 21 -10.66 -10.25 -0.32
N VAL A 22 -10.49 -11.26 -1.16
CA VAL A 22 -10.58 -12.67 -0.75
C VAL A 22 -9.52 -13.01 0.27
N ASP A 23 -8.27 -12.62 0.02
CA ASP A 23 -7.13 -12.85 0.91
C ASP A 23 -7.31 -12.10 2.24
N TRP A 24 -7.86 -10.88 2.21
CA TRP A 24 -8.20 -10.12 3.41
C TRP A 24 -9.25 -10.84 4.27
N PHE A 25 -10.33 -11.33 3.67
CA PHE A 25 -11.36 -12.09 4.39
C PHE A 25 -10.89 -13.46 4.89
N LYS A 26 -9.99 -14.13 4.14
CA LYS A 26 -9.42 -15.43 4.53
C LYS A 26 -8.32 -15.31 5.59
N GLY A 27 -7.82 -14.10 5.86
CA GLY A 27 -6.75 -13.87 6.83
C GLY A 27 -5.35 -14.18 6.28
N GLY A 28 -5.09 -13.85 5.02
CA GLY A 28 -3.79 -13.98 4.37
C GLY A 28 -3.85 -14.65 3.00
N THR A 29 -2.76 -14.51 2.24
CA THR A 29 -2.58 -15.18 0.95
C THR A 29 -2.09 -16.61 1.15
N GLU A 30 -2.55 -17.54 0.30
CA GLU A 30 -2.08 -18.92 0.29
C GLU A 30 -0.59 -18.97 -0.07
N THR A 31 0.22 -19.54 0.83
CA THR A 31 1.66 -19.71 0.60
C THR A 31 1.99 -21.15 0.19
N PRO A 32 3.09 -21.38 -0.56
CA PRO A 32 3.50 -22.74 -0.94
C PRO A 32 3.80 -23.67 0.25
N SER A 33 4.07 -23.10 1.43
CA SER A 33 4.27 -23.84 2.68
C SER A 33 2.96 -24.19 3.40
N GLY A 34 1.80 -23.73 2.91
CA GLY A 34 0.48 -23.97 3.50
C GLY A 34 0.20 -23.15 4.77
N ILE A 35 1.09 -22.23 5.13
CA ILE A 35 0.93 -21.34 6.29
C ILE A 35 0.38 -20.01 5.81
N ASN A 36 -0.73 -19.56 6.37
CA ASN A 36 -1.24 -18.21 6.09
C ASN A 36 -0.30 -17.18 6.71
N VAL A 37 0.27 -16.31 5.86
CA VAL A 37 1.14 -15.22 6.29
C VAL A 37 0.35 -13.92 6.21
N THR A 38 0.05 -13.37 7.39
CA THR A 38 -0.49 -12.02 7.59
C THR A 38 0.62 -11.04 7.96
N GLU A 39 0.32 -9.74 7.90
CA GLU A 39 1.21 -8.66 8.34
C GLU A 39 1.71 -8.88 9.78
N ASP A 40 0.80 -9.26 10.69
CA ASP A 40 1.11 -9.56 12.09
C ASP A 40 2.07 -10.76 12.22
N THR A 41 1.75 -11.87 11.54
CA THR A 41 2.60 -13.07 11.58
C THR A 41 3.97 -12.86 10.93
N ALA A 42 4.05 -12.00 9.91
CA ALA A 42 5.30 -11.68 9.23
C ALA A 42 6.25 -10.87 10.12
N LEU A 43 5.71 -10.00 10.98
CA LEU A 43 6.51 -9.18 11.91
C LEU A 43 7.19 -10.00 13.03
N HIS A 44 6.75 -11.24 13.28
CA HIS A 44 7.47 -12.15 14.19
C HIS A 44 8.82 -12.63 13.63
N TYR A 45 9.05 -12.51 12.32
CA TYR A 45 10.32 -12.87 11.72
C TYR A 45 11.33 -11.71 11.82
N GLY A 46 12.37 -11.89 12.62
CA GLY A 46 13.35 -10.83 12.96
C GLY A 46 13.91 -10.04 11.77
N PRO A 47 14.37 -10.69 10.68
CA PRO A 47 14.86 -9.97 9.50
C PRO A 47 13.79 -9.12 8.79
N PHE A 48 12.54 -9.60 8.75
CA PHE A 48 11.43 -8.85 8.16
C PHE A 48 11.09 -7.63 9.02
N PHE A 49 10.98 -7.82 10.34
CA PHE A 49 10.79 -6.72 11.28
C PHE A 49 11.89 -5.65 11.17
N ALA A 50 13.16 -6.05 11.08
CA ALA A 50 14.27 -5.12 10.94
C ALA A 50 14.16 -4.29 9.65
N GLY A 51 13.78 -4.91 8.52
CA GLY A 51 13.57 -4.21 7.26
C GLY A 51 12.44 -3.18 7.33
N VAL A 52 11.27 -3.57 7.87
CA VAL A 52 10.13 -2.67 8.06
C VAL A 52 10.49 -1.50 8.98
N ARG A 53 11.24 -1.78 10.06
CA ARG A 53 11.67 -0.77 11.03
C ARG A 53 12.56 0.30 10.39
N ILE A 54 13.58 -0.09 9.63
CA ILE A 54 14.50 0.87 8.98
C ILE A 54 13.73 1.82 8.06
N ILE A 55 12.86 1.27 7.20
CA ILE A 55 12.07 2.08 6.26
C ILE A 55 11.14 3.05 7.01
N SER A 56 10.49 2.55 8.06
CA SER A 56 9.55 3.35 8.85
C SER A 56 10.25 4.46 9.63
N GLU A 57 11.42 4.19 10.21
CA GLU A 57 12.24 5.19 10.90
C GLU A 57 12.76 6.26 9.91
N ASP A 58 13.26 5.84 8.74
CA ASP A 58 13.73 6.76 7.71
C ASP A 58 12.60 7.70 7.24
N LEU A 59 11.43 7.16 6.90
CA LEU A 59 10.28 7.96 6.49
C LEU A 59 9.76 8.86 7.62
N GLY A 60 9.74 8.36 8.86
CA GLY A 60 9.32 9.12 10.03
C GLY A 60 10.27 10.26 10.40
N SER A 61 11.54 10.17 10.02
CA SER A 61 12.55 11.20 10.28
C SER A 61 12.45 12.43 9.37
N LEU A 62 11.74 12.31 8.24
CA LEU A 62 11.62 13.38 7.26
C LEU A 62 10.73 14.53 7.79
N PRO A 63 11.16 15.80 7.65
CA PRO A 63 10.30 16.92 8.00
C PRO A 63 9.19 17.07 6.96
N PHE A 64 7.92 17.00 7.40
CA PHE A 64 6.75 17.24 6.56
C PHE A 64 6.09 18.60 6.89
N PRO A 65 6.68 19.74 6.46
CA PRO A 65 6.02 21.04 6.64
C PRO A 65 4.75 21.11 5.78
N LEU A 66 3.64 21.47 6.40
CA LEU A 66 2.39 21.74 5.69
C LEU A 66 2.44 23.13 5.05
N TYR A 67 1.75 23.29 3.92
CA TYR A 67 1.66 24.57 3.21
C TYR A 67 0.20 24.89 2.89
N GLU A 68 -0.19 26.13 3.17
CA GLU A 68 -1.47 26.72 2.78
C GLU A 68 -1.34 27.44 1.43
N SER A 69 -2.41 27.39 0.63
CA SER A 69 -2.52 28.17 -0.62
C SER A 69 -3.00 29.58 -0.30
N LEU A 70 -2.32 30.60 -0.84
CA LEU A 70 -2.73 31.99 -0.72
C LEU A 70 -3.38 32.48 -2.02
N ASP A 71 -4.60 33.00 -1.92
CA ASP A 71 -5.25 33.76 -3.00
C ASP A 71 -4.67 35.19 -3.08
N PRO A 72 -4.43 35.77 -4.27
CA PRO A 72 -4.66 35.24 -5.62
C PRO A 72 -3.52 34.37 -6.19
N ARG A 73 -2.33 34.30 -5.54
CA ARG A 73 -1.24 33.37 -5.89
C ARG A 73 -0.19 33.31 -4.77
N GLY A 74 0.22 32.10 -4.38
CA GLY A 74 1.35 31.88 -3.46
C GLY A 74 1.16 30.65 -2.59
N LYS A 75 2.20 30.24 -1.87
CA LYS A 75 2.14 29.20 -0.82
C LYS A 75 2.85 29.71 0.43
N ARG A 76 2.27 29.52 1.60
CA ARG A 76 2.89 29.83 2.90
C ARG A 76 2.96 28.55 3.74
N ARG A 77 3.99 28.42 4.57
CA ARG A 77 4.08 27.32 5.55
C ARG A 77 2.95 27.48 6.58
N ALA A 78 2.07 26.48 6.66
CA ALA A 78 1.04 26.44 7.69
C ALA A 78 1.74 26.27 9.05
N THR A 79 1.54 27.23 9.94
CA THR A 79 2.14 27.25 11.29
C THR A 79 1.09 26.99 12.37
N ASP A 80 -0.18 27.01 11.98
CA ASP A 80 -1.39 26.68 12.73
C ASP A 80 -2.10 25.50 12.07
#